data_AF-A0A7V8JLA5-F1
#
_entry.id   AF-A0A7V8JLA5-F1
#
_cell.length_a   1.000
_cell.length_b   1.000
_cell.length_c   1.000
_cell.angle_alpha   90.00
_cell.angle_beta   90.00
_cell.angle_gamma   90.00
#
_symmetry.space_group_name_H-M   'P 1'
#
loop_
_entity.id
_entity.type
_entity.pdbx_description
1 polymer ?
#
loop_
_entity_poly.entity_id
_entity_poly.type
_entity_poly.pdbx_seq_one_letter_code
_entity_poly.pdbx_strand_id
1 'polypeptide(L)'
;MPFLPWPFPARPALLAASLLALGGAANAAQPGDLISATPLQAHWVPSQAAQTYRLLYRTPNHHGTLEQGTGPLYLPHGPAPAGGWPVVSWAHGTQGVADHCAPSVSGPSQPERDGRFLDQFLTRGYAVAAVDYQGLGGPGSHAYLHVRTAADSSLDLLTASHRFLPNGQLSPRWVAVGFRRAQQRRWWPGTRPGPTAAPPWITAAASPVVRPPRSN
;
A
#
# COMPACT_ATOMS: atom_id res chain seq x y z
N MET A 1 -80.78 13.63 -48.65
CA MET A 1 -79.76 12.62 -48.30
C MET A 1 -78.64 13.31 -47.52
N PRO A 2 -78.57 13.20 -46.18
CA PRO A 2 -77.41 13.64 -45.41
C PRO A 2 -76.50 12.44 -45.09
N PHE A 3 -75.21 12.58 -45.41
CA PHE A 3 -74.15 11.62 -45.07
C PHE A 3 -73.74 11.81 -43.60
N LEU A 4 -73.78 10.73 -42.80
CA LEU A 4 -73.22 10.67 -41.45
C LEU A 4 -71.69 10.44 -41.52
N PRO A 5 -70.87 11.13 -40.71
CA PRO A 5 -69.44 10.84 -40.61
C PRO A 5 -69.13 9.67 -39.67
N TRP A 6 -68.11 8.90 -40.03
CA TRP A 6 -67.61 7.68 -39.40
C TRP A 6 -66.79 7.97 -38.11
N PRO A 7 -66.76 7.08 -37.09
CA PRO A 7 -65.94 7.29 -35.89
C PRO A 7 -64.47 6.90 -36.11
N PHE A 8 -63.55 7.72 -35.60
CA PHE A 8 -62.11 7.42 -35.51
C PHE A 8 -61.81 6.52 -34.29
N PRO A 9 -60.89 5.53 -34.37
CA PRO A 9 -60.50 4.74 -33.22
C PRO A 9 -59.48 5.49 -32.33
N ALA A 10 -59.64 5.35 -31.01
CA ALA A 10 -58.74 5.91 -30.00
C ALA A 10 -57.37 5.19 -30.02
N ARG A 11 -56.29 5.95 -29.96
CA ARG A 11 -54.91 5.43 -29.84
C ARG A 11 -54.59 5.11 -28.37
N PRO A 12 -53.97 3.96 -28.06
CA PRO A 12 -53.54 3.67 -26.69
C PRO A 12 -52.28 4.50 -26.37
N ALA A 13 -52.29 5.18 -25.24
CA ALA A 13 -51.12 5.84 -24.69
C ALA A 13 -50.22 4.79 -24.02
N LEU A 14 -49.03 4.56 -24.59
CA LEU A 14 -47.99 3.74 -23.97
C LEU A 14 -47.31 4.55 -22.86
N LEU A 15 -47.54 4.15 -21.60
CA LEU A 15 -46.78 4.64 -20.45
C LEU A 15 -45.42 3.93 -20.41
N ALA A 16 -44.35 4.64 -20.77
CA ALA A 16 -42.98 4.17 -20.57
C ALA A 16 -42.58 4.40 -19.11
N ALA A 17 -42.44 3.31 -18.35
CA ALA A 17 -41.85 3.35 -17.00
C ALA A 17 -40.32 3.38 -17.13
N SER A 18 -39.73 4.56 -16.96
CA SER A 18 -38.28 4.72 -16.90
C SER A 18 -37.76 4.22 -15.54
N LEU A 19 -37.15 3.03 -15.50
CA LEU A 19 -36.31 2.63 -14.38
C LEU A 19 -35.04 3.50 -14.38
N LEU A 20 -34.96 4.47 -13.47
CA LEU A 20 -33.68 5.08 -13.12
C LEU A 20 -32.84 4.07 -12.33
N ALA A 21 -31.93 3.40 -13.02
CA ALA A 21 -30.83 2.69 -12.36
C ALA A 21 -29.88 3.73 -11.74
N LEU A 22 -29.95 3.90 -10.42
CA LEU A 22 -28.92 4.58 -9.63
C LEU A 22 -27.69 3.67 -9.55
N GLY A 23 -26.99 3.52 -10.68
CA GLY A 23 -25.67 2.92 -10.72
C GLY A 23 -24.67 3.89 -10.13
N GLY A 24 -24.44 3.84 -8.82
CA GLY A 24 -23.28 4.50 -8.21
C GLY A 24 -22.02 3.92 -8.84
N ALA A 25 -21.23 4.75 -9.53
CA ALA A 25 -19.96 4.31 -10.08
C ALA A 25 -19.07 3.81 -8.93
N ALA A 26 -18.77 2.50 -8.93
CA ALA A 26 -17.73 1.98 -8.07
C ALA A 26 -16.42 2.68 -8.45
N ASN A 27 -15.81 3.41 -7.51
CA ASN A 27 -14.53 4.05 -7.76
C ASN A 27 -13.50 3.00 -8.17
N ALA A 28 -12.74 3.28 -9.22
CA ALA A 28 -11.68 2.40 -9.67
C ALA A 28 -10.62 2.26 -8.58
N ALA A 29 -10.18 1.03 -8.31
CA ALA A 29 -9.15 0.76 -7.31
C ALA A 29 -7.86 1.54 -7.63
N GLN A 30 -7.20 2.06 -6.60
CA GLN A 30 -5.98 2.86 -6.68
C GLN A 30 -4.82 2.17 -5.93
N PRO A 31 -3.57 2.48 -6.29
CA PRO A 31 -2.40 2.14 -5.48
C PRO A 31 -2.58 2.59 -4.02
N GLY A 32 -2.19 1.72 -3.08
CA GLY A 32 -2.33 1.93 -1.64
C GLY A 32 -3.75 1.78 -1.11
N ASP A 33 -4.73 1.39 -1.93
CA ASP A 33 -6.05 1.01 -1.41
C ASP A 33 -5.93 -0.16 -0.44
N LEU A 34 -6.42 0.03 0.78
CA LEU A 34 -6.51 -1.03 1.78
C LEU A 34 -7.63 -1.99 1.39
N ILE A 35 -7.29 -3.28 1.28
CA ILE A 35 -8.25 -4.36 1.00
C ILE A 35 -8.72 -4.96 2.33
N SER A 36 -7.78 -5.29 3.22
CA SER A 36 -8.09 -5.79 4.57
C SER A 36 -6.94 -5.54 5.55
N ALA A 37 -7.29 -5.53 6.83
CA ALA A 37 -6.36 -5.46 7.94
C ALA A 37 -6.79 -6.49 8.99
N THR A 38 -5.90 -7.41 9.33
CA THR A 38 -6.17 -8.44 10.34
C THR A 38 -5.04 -8.49 11.36
N PRO A 39 -5.29 -8.98 12.60
CA PRO A 39 -4.20 -9.27 13.53
C PRO A 39 -3.17 -10.19 12.87
N LEU A 40 -1.88 -9.85 13.00
CA LEU A 40 -0.81 -10.63 12.38
C LEU A 40 -0.70 -12.01 13.05
N GLN A 41 -0.92 -13.07 12.26
CA GLN A 41 -0.77 -14.47 12.70
C GLN A 41 0.57 -15.03 12.21
N ALA A 42 1.68 -14.44 12.66
CA ALA A 42 3.03 -14.88 12.31
C ALA A 42 3.66 -15.59 13.51
N HIS A 43 4.51 -16.60 13.24
CA HIS A 43 5.27 -17.28 14.29
C HIS A 43 6.39 -16.41 14.89
N TRP A 44 6.66 -15.26 14.26
CA TRP A 44 7.65 -14.29 14.70
C TRP A 44 7.08 -12.87 14.57
N VAL A 45 7.30 -12.07 15.61
CA VAL A 45 7.03 -10.62 15.64
C VAL A 45 8.12 -9.92 16.46
N PRO A 46 8.40 -8.63 16.23
CA PRO A 46 9.31 -7.86 17.07
C PRO A 46 8.85 -7.87 18.54
N SER A 47 9.78 -7.99 19.48
CA SER A 47 9.47 -8.14 20.90
C SER A 47 8.87 -6.87 21.52
N GLN A 48 9.13 -5.71 20.92
CA GLN A 48 8.66 -4.40 21.40
C GLN A 48 7.41 -3.92 20.65
N ALA A 49 6.79 -4.76 19.81
CA ALA A 49 5.56 -4.41 19.13
C ALA A 49 4.37 -4.59 20.08
N ALA A 50 3.66 -3.50 20.38
CA ALA A 50 2.48 -3.55 21.23
C ALA A 50 1.26 -4.12 20.50
N GLN A 51 1.14 -3.81 19.21
CA GLN A 51 0.09 -4.30 18.33
C GLN A 51 0.69 -4.63 16.97
N THR A 52 0.20 -5.69 16.34
CA THR A 52 0.70 -6.18 15.06
C THR A 52 -0.46 -6.49 14.13
N TYR A 53 -0.37 -5.97 12.91
CA TYR A 53 -1.39 -6.14 11.89
C TYR A 53 -0.76 -6.66 10.61
N ARG A 54 -1.47 -7.51 9.88
CA ARG A 54 -1.19 -7.83 8.49
C ARG A 54 -2.10 -7.00 7.61
N LEU A 55 -1.52 -6.18 6.75
CA LEU A 55 -2.28 -5.41 5.77
C LEU A 55 -2.22 -6.09 4.41
N LEU A 56 -3.37 -6.16 3.75
CA LEU A 56 -3.51 -6.51 2.35
C LEU A 56 -3.93 -5.25 1.60
N TYR A 57 -3.19 -4.88 0.57
CA TYR A 57 -3.38 -3.61 -0.14
C TYR A 57 -3.15 -3.76 -1.65
N ARG A 58 -3.55 -2.74 -2.42
CA ARG A 58 -3.33 -2.67 -3.87
C ARG A 58 -1.99 -2.02 -4.18
N THR A 59 -1.23 -2.63 -5.08
CA THR A 59 0.06 -2.10 -5.60
C THR A 59 0.26 -2.58 -7.03
N PRO A 60 0.91 -1.80 -7.91
CA PRO A 60 1.18 -2.23 -9.28
C PRO A 60 2.26 -3.32 -9.31
N ASN A 61 2.11 -4.29 -10.21
CA ASN A 61 3.18 -5.21 -10.59
C ASN A 61 4.17 -4.53 -11.58
N HIS A 62 5.17 -5.27 -12.08
CA HIS A 62 6.16 -4.74 -13.02
C HIS A 62 5.61 -4.36 -14.41
N HIS A 63 4.40 -4.82 -14.75
CA HIS A 63 3.66 -4.42 -15.96
C HIS A 63 2.70 -3.24 -15.73
N GLY A 64 2.60 -2.74 -14.49
CA GLY A 64 1.68 -1.65 -14.12
C GLY A 64 0.26 -2.10 -13.78
N THR A 65 -0.04 -3.40 -13.82
CA THR A 65 -1.34 -3.93 -13.42
C THR A 65 -1.45 -3.94 -11.90
N LEU A 66 -2.56 -3.44 -11.34
CA LEU A 66 -2.80 -3.50 -9.90
C LEU A 66 -3.01 -4.93 -9.43
N GLU A 67 -2.16 -5.35 -8.50
CA GLU A 67 -2.20 -6.63 -7.80
C GLU A 67 -2.29 -6.41 -6.29
N GLN A 68 -2.24 -7.51 -5.55
CA GLN A 68 -2.22 -7.50 -4.09
C GLN A 68 -0.77 -7.48 -3.59
N GLY A 69 -0.51 -6.60 -2.64
CA GLY A 69 0.68 -6.61 -1.80
C GLY A 69 0.30 -6.90 -0.36
N THR A 70 1.22 -7.50 0.39
CA THR A 70 1.08 -7.66 1.83
C THR A 70 2.23 -7.00 2.58
N GLY A 71 2.02 -6.77 3.88
CA GLY A 71 3.07 -6.27 4.76
C GLY A 71 2.57 -6.14 6.19
N PRO A 72 3.41 -6.45 7.18
CA PRO A 72 3.05 -6.18 8.56
C PRO A 72 3.17 -4.69 8.92
N LEU A 73 2.23 -4.22 9.75
CA LEU A 73 2.29 -2.95 10.46
C LEU A 73 2.47 -3.24 11.95
N TYR A 74 3.57 -2.75 12.52
CA TYR A 74 3.89 -2.86 13.93
C TYR A 74 3.69 -1.50 14.62
N LEU A 75 2.92 -1.48 15.70
CA LEU A 75 2.68 -0.27 16.49
C LEU A 75 3.46 -0.32 17.82
N PRO A 76 4.05 0.81 18.26
CA PRO A 76 4.78 0.88 19.51
C PRO A 76 3.83 0.90 20.71
N HIS A 77 4.38 0.71 21.92
CA HIS A 77 3.64 0.86 23.17
C HIS A 77 3.25 2.31 23.44
N GLY A 78 2.15 2.48 24.19
CA GLY A 78 1.64 3.79 24.60
C GLY A 78 0.70 4.43 23.58
N PRO A 79 0.12 5.60 23.89
CA PRO A 79 -0.73 6.32 22.96
C PRO A 79 0.08 6.98 21.84
N ALA A 80 -0.56 7.23 20.70
CA ALA A 80 0.03 8.04 19.64
C ALA A 80 0.30 9.47 20.14
N PRO A 81 1.49 10.05 19.88
CA PRO A 81 1.78 11.42 20.25
C PRO A 81 0.95 12.40 19.40
N ALA A 82 0.97 13.68 19.78
CA ALA A 82 0.36 14.73 18.95
C ALA A 82 0.97 14.71 17.54
N GLY A 83 0.11 14.57 16.52
CA GLY A 83 0.54 14.41 15.13
C GLY A 83 0.88 12.98 14.69
N GLY A 84 0.57 11.97 15.53
CA GLY A 84 0.69 10.55 15.22
C GLY A 84 2.09 9.97 15.38
N TRP A 85 2.21 8.64 15.41
CA TRP A 85 3.50 7.96 15.43
C TRP A 85 4.27 8.23 14.12
N PRO A 86 5.52 8.71 14.17
CA PRO A 86 6.37 8.73 12.98
C PRO A 86 6.55 7.31 12.45
N VAL A 87 6.60 7.15 11.12
CA VAL A 87 6.58 5.83 10.50
C VAL A 87 7.94 5.45 9.91
N VAL A 88 8.41 4.25 10.19
CA VAL A 88 9.53 3.64 9.46
C VAL A 88 8.95 2.76 8.35
N SER A 89 9.30 3.06 7.10
CA SER A 89 9.09 2.15 5.97
C SER A 89 10.26 1.18 5.94
N TRP A 90 10.01 -0.06 6.36
CA TRP A 90 11.02 -1.10 6.50
C TRP A 90 11.03 -2.04 5.30
N ALA A 91 12.15 -2.03 4.58
CA ALA A 91 12.37 -2.87 3.40
C ALA A 91 13.35 -4.01 3.75
N HIS A 92 12.83 -5.23 3.85
CA HIS A 92 13.63 -6.41 4.16
C HIS A 92 14.60 -6.77 3.02
N GLY A 93 15.67 -7.48 3.37
CA GLY A 93 16.62 -8.05 2.41
C GLY A 93 16.03 -9.23 1.62
N THR A 94 16.80 -9.84 0.72
CA THR A 94 16.32 -11.02 -0.03
C THR A 94 15.98 -12.19 0.89
N GLN A 95 14.78 -12.77 0.74
CA GLN A 95 14.35 -13.98 1.47
C GLN A 95 13.82 -15.11 0.57
N GLY A 96 13.63 -14.84 -0.73
CA GLY A 96 13.08 -15.78 -1.71
C GLY A 96 11.97 -15.14 -2.55
N VAL A 97 11.26 -15.96 -3.32
CA VAL A 97 10.21 -15.50 -4.27
C VAL A 97 8.87 -16.23 -4.10
N ALA A 98 8.77 -17.18 -3.17
CA ALA A 98 7.56 -17.94 -2.90
C ALA A 98 6.75 -17.28 -1.77
N ASP A 99 5.46 -17.61 -1.66
CA ASP A 99 4.56 -16.99 -0.68
C ASP A 99 5.07 -17.09 0.75
N HIS A 100 5.60 -18.26 1.14
CA HIS A 100 6.16 -18.47 2.47
C HIS A 100 7.44 -17.67 2.74
N CYS A 101 8.05 -17.02 1.73
CA CYS A 101 9.21 -16.15 1.93
C CYS A 101 8.85 -14.76 2.47
N ALA A 102 7.56 -14.40 2.48
CA ALA A 102 7.08 -13.13 3.01
C ALA A 102 7.28 -13.05 4.54
N PRO A 103 7.89 -11.96 5.05
CA PRO A 103 7.99 -11.75 6.49
C PRO A 103 6.64 -11.72 7.24
N SER A 104 5.53 -11.31 6.62
CA SER A 104 4.20 -11.43 7.26
C SER A 104 3.74 -12.87 7.50
N VAL A 105 4.33 -13.85 6.80
CA VAL A 105 3.96 -15.27 6.89
C VAL A 105 4.96 -16.01 7.77
N SER A 106 6.25 -15.90 7.44
CA SER A 106 7.30 -16.71 8.05
C SER A 106 8.30 -15.90 8.86
N GLY A 107 8.04 -14.61 9.10
CA GLY A 107 9.03 -13.74 9.72
C GLY A 107 10.26 -13.46 8.83
N PRO A 108 11.19 -12.65 9.33
CA PRO A 108 12.44 -12.36 8.64
C PRO A 108 13.38 -13.58 8.69
N SER A 109 14.10 -13.79 7.60
CA SER A 109 15.22 -14.71 7.42
C SER A 109 16.38 -14.49 8.38
N GLN A 110 16.41 -13.34 9.05
CA GLN A 110 17.48 -12.89 9.95
C GLN A 110 16.86 -12.24 11.19
N PRO A 111 16.15 -13.02 12.02
CA PRO A 111 15.27 -12.50 13.07
C PRO A 111 16.02 -11.75 14.17
N GLU A 112 17.23 -12.15 14.54
CA GLU A 112 18.01 -11.46 15.56
C GLU A 112 18.44 -10.08 15.09
N ARG A 113 18.92 -9.99 13.83
CA ARG A 113 19.37 -8.71 13.26
C ARG A 113 18.18 -7.78 13.04
N ASP A 114 17.18 -8.25 12.29
CA ASP A 114 16.06 -7.42 11.88
C ASP A 114 15.21 -7.05 13.11
N GLY A 115 14.99 -8.00 14.03
CA GLY A 115 14.34 -7.78 15.32
C GLY A 115 15.01 -6.68 16.13
N ARG A 116 16.34 -6.69 16.26
CA ARG A 116 17.08 -5.63 16.98
C ARG A 116 16.78 -4.22 16.44
N PHE A 117 16.72 -4.04 15.12
CA PHE A 117 16.42 -2.73 14.54
C PHE A 117 14.94 -2.36 14.69
N LEU A 118 14.04 -3.31 14.42
CA LEU A 118 12.60 -3.12 14.55
C LEU A 118 12.23 -2.74 16.00
N ASP A 119 12.78 -3.47 16.97
CA ASP A 119 12.59 -3.18 18.39
C ASP A 119 13.14 -1.80 18.79
N GLN A 120 14.31 -1.41 18.27
CA GLN A 120 14.84 -0.06 18.51
C GLN A 120 13.92 1.06 18.00
N PHE A 121 13.28 0.88 16.84
CA PHE A 121 12.33 1.85 16.32
C PHE A 121 11.06 1.90 17.17
N LEU A 122 10.52 0.73 17.53
CA LEU A 122 9.30 0.62 18.33
C LEU A 122 9.49 1.20 19.74
N THR A 123 10.60 0.90 20.43
CA THR A 123 10.93 1.49 21.73
C THR A 123 11.08 3.01 21.67
N ARG A 124 11.49 3.57 20.52
CA ARG A 124 11.58 5.02 20.29
C ARG A 124 10.27 5.66 19.86
N GLY A 125 9.16 4.91 19.84
CA GLY A 125 7.84 5.42 19.50
C GLY A 125 7.58 5.56 18.00
N TYR A 126 8.32 4.85 17.16
CA TYR A 126 8.02 4.77 15.72
C TYR A 126 7.09 3.60 15.44
N ALA A 127 6.05 3.83 14.64
CA ALA A 127 5.35 2.74 13.97
C ALA A 127 6.23 2.21 12.84
N VAL A 128 6.11 0.93 12.51
CA VAL A 128 6.90 0.32 11.44
C VAL A 128 5.98 -0.38 10.44
N ALA A 129 5.97 0.12 9.21
CA ALA A 129 5.34 -0.54 8.08
C ALA A 129 6.42 -1.34 7.33
N ALA A 130 6.42 -2.66 7.52
CA ALA A 130 7.36 -3.57 6.90
C ALA A 130 6.70 -4.19 5.66
N VAL A 131 7.31 -4.02 4.50
CA VAL A 131 6.72 -4.45 3.23
C VAL A 131 7.11 -5.88 2.88
N ASP A 132 6.17 -6.74 2.47
CA ASP A 132 6.51 -8.05 1.89
C ASP A 132 6.82 -7.95 0.38
N TYR A 133 6.43 -6.84 -0.26
CA TYR A 133 6.40 -6.57 -1.70
C TYR A 133 5.22 -7.22 -2.43
N GLN A 134 4.89 -6.68 -3.61
CA GLN A 134 3.92 -7.30 -4.51
C GLN A 134 4.29 -8.77 -4.78
N GLY A 135 3.26 -9.62 -4.80
CA GLY A 135 3.38 -11.04 -5.13
C GLY A 135 4.12 -11.89 -4.11
N LEU A 136 4.45 -11.36 -2.93
CA LEU A 136 4.93 -12.15 -1.79
C LEU A 136 3.83 -12.26 -0.72
N GLY A 137 3.66 -13.48 -0.20
CA GLY A 137 2.68 -13.80 0.83
C GLY A 137 1.24 -13.88 0.34
N GLY A 138 1.02 -13.88 -0.97
CA GLY A 138 -0.30 -13.82 -1.58
C GLY A 138 -0.24 -14.05 -3.08
N PRO A 139 -1.40 -14.00 -3.77
CA PRO A 139 -1.47 -14.29 -5.19
C PRO A 139 -0.62 -13.32 -6.02
N GLY A 140 -0.08 -13.84 -7.13
CA GLY A 140 0.73 -13.07 -8.06
C GLY A 140 2.12 -13.67 -8.21
N SER A 141 3.00 -12.96 -8.92
CA SER A 141 4.41 -13.34 -9.06
C SER A 141 5.29 -12.21 -8.55
N HIS A 142 6.13 -12.51 -7.57
CA HIS A 142 7.05 -11.55 -7.01
C HIS A 142 8.11 -11.11 -8.03
N ALA A 143 8.13 -9.82 -8.35
CA ALA A 143 9.10 -9.22 -9.26
C ALA A 143 10.48 -9.03 -8.60
N TYR A 144 11.21 -10.13 -8.38
CA TYR A 144 12.50 -10.12 -7.70
C TYR A 144 13.52 -9.19 -8.37
N LEU A 145 14.17 -8.36 -7.54
CA LEU A 145 15.13 -7.31 -7.91
C LEU A 145 14.56 -6.17 -8.79
N HIS A 146 13.23 -6.06 -8.93
CA HIS A 146 12.62 -4.97 -9.68
C HIS A 146 12.43 -3.72 -8.80
N VAL A 147 13.42 -2.83 -8.82
CA VAL A 147 13.54 -1.63 -7.96
C VAL A 147 12.24 -0.81 -7.89
N ARG A 148 11.60 -0.58 -9.05
CA ARG A 148 10.41 0.28 -9.12
C ARG A 148 9.22 -0.35 -8.41
N THR A 149 8.95 -1.63 -8.68
CA THR A 149 7.85 -2.36 -8.05
C THR A 149 8.05 -2.45 -6.54
N ALA A 150 9.30 -2.70 -6.08
CA ALA A 150 9.61 -2.71 -4.66
C ALA A 150 9.37 -1.36 -3.97
N ALA A 151 9.74 -0.26 -4.63
CA ALA A 151 9.50 1.09 -4.13
C ALA A 151 8.00 1.43 -4.08
N ASP A 152 7.27 1.13 -5.15
CA ASP A 152 5.82 1.35 -5.24
C ASP A 152 5.09 0.57 -4.14
N SER A 153 5.38 -0.73 -3.97
CA SER A 153 4.81 -1.54 -2.88
C SER A 153 5.10 -0.94 -1.49
N SER A 154 6.30 -0.40 -1.28
CA SER A 154 6.66 0.22 0.02
C SER A 154 5.83 1.48 0.31
N LEU A 155 5.63 2.34 -0.69
CA LEU A 155 4.84 3.57 -0.58
C LEU A 155 3.35 3.28 -0.48
N ASP A 156 2.87 2.27 -1.21
CA ASP A 156 1.48 1.85 -1.19
C ASP A 156 1.12 1.21 0.16
N LEU A 157 2.04 0.46 0.79
CA LEU A 157 1.85 -0.03 2.15
C LEU A 157 1.75 1.12 3.17
N LEU A 158 2.57 2.17 3.05
CA LEU A 158 2.44 3.36 3.90
C LEU A 158 1.06 3.99 3.73
N THR A 159 0.62 4.15 2.49
CA THR A 159 -0.71 4.70 2.16
C THR A 159 -1.82 3.84 2.77
N ALA A 160 -1.73 2.52 2.62
CA ALA A 160 -2.68 1.57 3.21
C ALA A 160 -2.67 1.62 4.74
N SER A 161 -1.50 1.80 5.36
CA SER A 161 -1.36 1.95 6.82
C SER A 161 -2.06 3.21 7.33
N HIS A 162 -1.91 4.34 6.61
CA HIS A 162 -2.64 5.57 6.93
C HIS A 162 -4.16 5.42 6.75
N ARG A 163 -4.61 4.67 5.75
CA ARG A 163 -6.04 4.39 5.54
C ARG A 163 -6.60 3.46 6.62
N PHE A 164 -5.80 2.51 7.11
CA PHE A 164 -6.18 1.64 8.21
C PHE A 164 -6.35 2.43 9.52
N LEU A 165 -5.51 3.46 9.74
CA LEU A 165 -5.54 4.32 10.92
C LEU A 165 -5.85 5.79 10.55
N PRO A 166 -7.10 6.10 10.11
CA PRO A 166 -7.43 7.34 9.42
C PRO A 166 -7.43 8.60 10.30
N ASN A 167 -7.41 8.47 11.63
CA ASN A 167 -7.58 9.58 12.57
C ASN A 167 -6.25 10.23 13.00
N GLY A 168 -5.26 10.27 12.09
CA GLY A 168 -3.95 10.86 12.36
C GLY A 168 -3.13 10.12 13.42
N GLN A 169 -3.44 8.84 13.68
CA GLN A 169 -2.65 8.01 14.59
C GLN A 169 -1.24 7.72 14.02
N LEU A 170 -1.09 7.76 12.70
CA LEU A 170 0.20 7.75 12.02
C LEU A 170 0.54 9.15 11.53
N SER A 171 1.77 9.57 11.79
CA SER A 171 2.31 10.83 11.31
C SER A 171 2.54 10.82 9.81
N PRO A 172 2.32 11.92 9.09
CA PRO A 172 2.72 12.03 7.68
C PRO A 172 4.24 11.98 7.50
N ARG A 173 5.02 12.12 8.60
CA ARG A 173 6.48 12.04 8.58
C ARG A 173 6.93 10.59 8.66
N TRP A 174 7.73 10.18 7.68
CA TRP A 174 8.26 8.83 7.62
C TRP A 174 9.72 8.80 7.16
N VAL A 175 10.39 7.67 7.40
CA VAL A 175 11.77 7.41 6.97
C VAL A 175 11.87 6.02 6.34
N ALA A 176 12.59 5.90 5.22
CA ALA A 176 12.90 4.61 4.61
C ALA A 176 14.13 3.97 5.26
N VAL A 177 14.03 2.69 5.61
CA VAL A 177 15.15 1.88 6.12
C VAL A 177 15.14 0.54 5.41
N GLY A 178 16.30 0.07 4.94
CA GLY A 178 16.43 -1.24 4.32
C GLY A 178 17.87 -1.67 4.12
N PHE A 179 18.09 -2.98 3.98
CA PHE A 179 19.42 -3.56 3.86
C PHE A 179 19.90 -3.73 2.41
N ARG A 180 21.18 -4.08 2.25
CA ARG A 180 21.72 -4.49 0.94
C ARG A 180 20.81 -5.57 0.33
N ARG A 181 20.47 -5.41 -0.95
CA ARG A 181 19.52 -6.29 -1.66
C ARG A 181 18.06 -6.22 -1.21
N ALA A 182 17.63 -5.14 -0.56
CA ALA A 182 16.23 -4.71 -0.55
C ALA A 182 15.76 -4.24 -1.95
N GLN A 183 16.24 -4.95 -2.97
CA GLN A 183 16.09 -4.76 -4.42
C GLN A 183 16.66 -3.46 -5.01
N GLN A 184 17.61 -2.87 -4.27
CA GLN A 184 18.84 -2.18 -4.73
C GLN A 184 18.70 -0.80 -5.41
N ARG A 185 18.22 0.16 -4.61
CA ARG A 185 18.78 1.52 -4.40
C ARG A 185 18.79 2.50 -5.58
N ARG A 186 17.63 3.12 -5.82
CA ARG A 186 17.53 4.58 -5.98
C ARG A 186 16.29 5.12 -5.25
N TRP A 187 16.49 5.62 -4.03
CA TRP A 187 15.57 6.61 -3.47
C TRP A 187 15.84 7.90 -4.24
N TRP A 188 14.88 8.28 -5.08
CA TRP A 188 15.08 9.18 -6.20
C TRP A 188 15.02 10.67 -5.79
N PRO A 189 16.02 11.51 -6.19
CA PRO A 189 15.82 12.95 -6.38
C PRO A 189 15.61 13.29 -7.86
N GLY A 190 14.50 13.96 -8.20
CA GLY A 190 14.29 14.75 -9.43
C GLY A 190 13.73 14.06 -10.70
N THR A 191 12.42 13.71 -10.75
CA THR A 191 11.66 13.36 -11.96
C THR A 191 10.44 14.23 -11.89
N ARG A 192 10.20 14.97 -12.96
CA ARG A 192 9.03 15.84 -13.09
C ARG A 192 7.75 14.99 -12.95
N PRO A 193 6.66 15.52 -12.37
CA PRO A 193 5.41 14.80 -12.27
C PRO A 193 4.86 14.52 -13.67
N GLY A 194 4.70 13.24 -14.02
CA GLY A 194 3.62 12.82 -14.91
C GLY A 194 2.32 12.78 -14.10
N PRO A 195 1.13 12.82 -14.74
CA PRO A 195 -0.11 13.38 -14.18
C PRO A 195 -0.78 12.60 -13.02
N THR A 196 -0.11 11.65 -12.38
CA THR A 196 -0.58 11.01 -11.14
C THR A 196 0.48 11.17 -10.06
N ALA A 197 0.47 12.37 -9.46
CA ALA A 197 1.39 12.81 -8.44
C ALA A 197 1.18 12.06 -7.12
N ALA A 198 2.27 11.61 -6.51
CA ALA A 198 2.28 11.29 -5.09
C ALA A 198 1.85 12.54 -4.28
N PRO A 199 1.04 12.40 -3.20
CA PRO A 199 0.53 13.53 -2.44
C PRO A 199 1.62 14.47 -1.88
N PRO A 200 1.32 15.77 -1.70
CA PRO A 200 2.30 16.83 -1.42
C PRO A 200 2.98 16.78 -0.03
N TRP A 201 2.79 15.74 0.79
CA TRP A 201 3.27 15.68 2.18
C TRP A 201 4.46 14.74 2.43
N ILE A 202 5.13 14.25 1.38
CA ILE A 202 6.27 13.33 1.48
C ILE A 202 7.61 14.08 1.61
N THR A 203 8.39 13.82 2.67
CA THR A 203 9.79 14.27 2.83
C THR A 203 10.72 13.05 3.04
N ALA A 204 11.65 12.77 2.13
CA ALA A 204 12.74 11.77 2.28
C ALA A 204 14.03 12.46 2.82
N ALA A 205 15.13 11.87 3.29
CA ALA A 205 15.77 10.54 3.18
C ALA A 205 16.89 10.42 4.25
N ALA A 206 17.58 9.26 4.36
CA ALA A 206 18.97 9.24 4.87
C ALA A 206 19.86 8.21 4.15
N SER A 207 21.00 8.66 3.65
CA SER A 207 22.16 7.83 3.25
C SER A 207 23.42 8.70 3.23
N PRO A 208 24.54 8.30 3.86
CA PRO A 208 25.83 8.79 3.43
C PRO A 208 26.36 7.90 2.30
N VAL A 209 26.84 8.52 1.23
CA VAL A 209 28.18 8.33 0.63
C VAL A 209 28.16 8.77 -0.85
N VAL A 210 28.93 9.85 -1.03
CA VAL A 210 29.64 10.46 -2.19
C VAL A 210 29.46 9.84 -3.59
N ARG A 211 29.27 10.73 -4.57
CA ARG A 211 29.11 10.52 -6.02
C ARG A 211 30.38 10.95 -6.78
N PRO A 212 30.94 10.18 -7.73
CA PRO A 212 31.76 10.75 -8.79
C PRO A 212 30.90 11.09 -10.04
N PRO A 213 31.36 12.02 -10.90
CA PRO A 213 30.56 12.56 -12.01
C PRO A 213 30.44 11.60 -13.19
N ARG A 214 29.41 11.81 -14.01
CA ARG A 214 29.06 10.99 -15.18
C ARG A 214 29.91 11.36 -16.39
N SER A 215 30.25 10.38 -17.23
CA SER A 215 30.49 10.58 -18.67
C SER A 215 29.29 10.06 -19.48
N ASN A 216 29.07 10.68 -20.64
CA ASN A 216 27.98 10.44 -21.60
C ASN A 216 27.82 8.97 -22.02
#